data_AF-A0A9D3BEV8-F1
#
_entry.id   AF-A0A9D3BEV8-F1
#
_cell.length_a   1.000
_cell.length_b   1.000
_cell.length_c   1.000
_cell.angle_alpha   90.00
_cell.angle_beta   90.00
_cell.angle_gamma   90.00
#
_symmetry.space_group_name_H-M   'P 1'
#
loop_
_entity.id
_entity.type
_entity.pdbx_description
1 polymer ?
#
loop_
_entity_poly.entity_id
_entity_poly.type
_entity_poly.pdbx_seq_one_letter_code
_entity_poly.pdbx_strand_id
1 'polypeptide(L)' 'MPTPSENTLFGMGNPLLDISAVVDKDFLDKFGLKPNDQILAENKHKALYEEIAMDEDHAGGSTQNSVSIAQVSLFG' A
#
# COMPACT_ATOMS: atom_id res chain seq x y z
N MET A 1 22.45 25.49 1.41
CA MET A 1 21.04 25.27 1.00
C MET A 1 20.17 25.78 2.14
N PRO A 2 19.12 26.59 1.89
CA PRO A 2 18.21 26.99 2.94
C PRO A 2 17.46 25.77 3.48
N THR A 3 17.21 25.73 4.79
CA THR A 3 16.33 24.73 5.41
C THR A 3 14.92 24.90 4.82
N PRO A 4 14.25 23.82 4.36
CA PRO A 4 12.89 23.92 3.86
C PRO A 4 11.96 24.40 4.98
N SER A 5 10.97 25.25 4.67
CA SER A 5 9.94 25.63 5.64
C SER A 5 8.96 24.49 5.85
N GLU A 6 8.23 24.52 6.97
CA GLU A 6 7.09 23.62 7.17
C GLU A 6 6.14 23.69 5.97
N ASN A 7 5.54 22.55 5.63
CA ASN A 7 4.61 22.39 4.52
C ASN A 7 5.16 22.74 3.12
N THR A 8 6.49 22.82 2.93
CA THR A 8 7.09 22.99 1.59
C THR A 8 6.73 21.85 0.62
N LEU A 9 6.50 20.65 1.16
CA LEU A 9 6.03 19.48 0.41
C LEU A 9 4.58 19.14 0.82
N PHE A 10 3.70 19.03 -0.17
CA PHE A 10 2.31 18.62 -0.01
C PHE A 10 2.01 17.40 -0.87
N GLY A 11 1.38 16.39 -0.28
CA GLY A 11 0.88 15.22 -1.01
C GLY A 11 -0.54 14.90 -0.60
N MET A 12 -1.35 14.50 -1.58
CA MET A 12 -2.72 14.05 -1.39
C MET A 12 -2.90 12.73 -2.14
N GLY A 13 -3.49 11.75 -1.46
CA GLY A 13 -3.71 10.42 -2.02
C GLY A 13 -4.60 9.60 -1.10
N ASN A 14 -4.68 8.31 -1.38
CA ASN A 14 -5.48 7.39 -0.59
C ASN A 14 -4.63 6.89 0.59
N PRO A 15 -4.96 7.23 1.84
CA PRO A 15 -4.36 6.56 2.98
C PRO A 15 -4.91 5.13 3.02
N LEU A 16 -4.03 4.15 2.88
CA LEU A 16 -4.40 2.73 2.86
C LEU A 16 -3.70 1.98 3.98
N LEU A 17 -4.29 0.85 4.37
CA LEU A 17 -3.63 -0.16 5.19
C LEU A 17 -3.20 -1.29 4.26
N ASP A 18 -1.89 -1.52 4.17
CA ASP A 18 -1.34 -2.63 3.41
C ASP A 18 -1.45 -3.89 4.28
N ILE A 19 -2.23 -4.86 3.79
CA ILE A 19 -2.35 -6.19 4.38
C ILE A 19 -1.51 -7.13 3.54
N SER A 20 -0.51 -7.76 4.15
CA SER A 20 0.41 -8.67 3.47
C SER A 20 0.34 -10.08 4.04
N ALA A 21 0.48 -11.07 3.16
CA ALA A 21 0.44 -12.48 3.49
C ALA A 21 1.22 -13.30 2.45
N VAL A 22 1.81 -14.41 2.87
CA VAL A 22 2.38 -15.38 1.92
C VAL A 22 1.28 -16.29 1.40
N VAL A 23 1.04 -16.28 0.09
CA VAL A 23 0.02 -17.10 -0.58
C VAL A 23 0.62 -17.95 -1.70
N ASP A 24 -0.09 -19.02 -2.07
CA ASP A 24 0.29 -19.87 -3.20
C ASP A 24 -0.37 -19.43 -4.51
N LYS A 25 -0.04 -20.14 -5.61
CA LYS A 25 -0.59 -19.85 -6.93
C LYS A 25 -2.10 -20.15 -7.00
N ASP A 26 -2.57 -21.18 -6.30
CA ASP A 26 -3.98 -21.58 -6.32
C ASP A 26 -4.87 -20.48 -5.71
N PHE A 27 -4.37 -19.79 -4.68
CA PHE A 27 -5.00 -18.60 -4.11
C PHE A 27 -5.11 -17.45 -5.13
N LEU A 28 -4.04 -17.17 -5.88
CA LEU A 28 -4.06 -16.14 -6.92
C LEU A 28 -5.07 -16.49 -8.03
N ASP A 29 -5.04 -17.74 -8.51
CA ASP A 29 -5.92 -18.24 -9.56
C ASP A 29 -7.41 -18.18 -9.11
N LYS A 30 -7.71 -18.49 -7.84
CA LYS A 30 -9.07 -18.41 -7.26
C LYS A 30 -9.67 -17.01 -7.39
N PHE A 31 -8.88 -15.96 -7.20
CA PHE A 31 -9.34 -14.57 -7.29
C PHE A 31 -9.02 -13.90 -8.64
N GLY A 32 -8.43 -14.63 -9.59
CA GLY A 32 -8.05 -14.12 -10.91
C GLY A 32 -6.95 -13.05 -10.84
N LEU A 33 -6.04 -13.18 -9.87
CA LEU A 33 -4.94 -12.26 -9.64
C LEU A 33 -3.70 -12.68 -10.44
N LYS A 34 -3.01 -11.70 -11.02
CA LYS A 34 -1.71 -11.94 -11.68
C LYS A 34 -0.58 -11.70 -10.69
N PRO A 35 0.51 -12.48 -10.75
CA PRO A 35 1.72 -12.15 -10.01
C PRO A 35 2.24 -10.76 -10.39
N ASN A 36 2.66 -9.98 -9.39
CA ASN A 36 3.25 -8.65 -9.58
C ASN A 36 2.34 -7.65 -10.32
N ASP A 37 1.08 -7.54 -9.88
CA ASP A 37 0.08 -6.66 -10.46
C ASP A 37 -0.54 -5.73 -9.40
N GLN A 38 -1.16 -4.64 -9.84
CA GLN A 38 -1.90 -3.71 -8.99
C GLN A 38 -3.27 -3.42 -9.59
N ILE A 39 -4.32 -3.85 -8.90
CA ILE A 39 -5.71 -3.71 -9.37
C ILE A 39 -6.59 -3.10 -8.28
N LEU A 40 -7.72 -2.52 -8.69
CA LEU A 40 -8.78 -2.15 -7.74
C LEU A 40 -9.64 -3.38 -7.43
N ALA A 41 -10.10 -3.48 -6.18
CA ALA A 41 -10.98 -4.55 -5.76
C ALA A 41 -12.34 -4.47 -6.49
N GLU A 42 -12.75 -5.58 -7.11
CA GLU A 42 -14.10 -5.79 -7.65
C GLU A 42 -14.92 -6.61 -6.65
N ASN A 43 -16.22 -6.79 -6.89
CA ASN A 43 -17.07 -7.59 -6.01
C ASN A 43 -16.56 -9.02 -5.79
N LYS A 44 -15.91 -9.63 -6.80
CA LYS A 44 -15.32 -10.98 -6.70
C LYS A 44 -14.13 -11.05 -5.73
N HIS A 45 -13.50 -9.92 -5.40
CA HIS A 45 -12.35 -9.85 -4.49
C HIS A 45 -12.77 -9.63 -3.03
N LYS A 46 -14.05 -9.38 -2.70
CA LYS A 46 -14.46 -9.06 -1.33
C LYS A 46 -14.19 -10.19 -0.33
N ALA A 47 -14.42 -11.43 -0.74
CA ALA A 47 -14.15 -12.61 0.10
C ALA A 47 -12.66 -12.79 0.42
N LEU A 48 -11.75 -12.21 -0.38
CA LEU A 48 -10.31 -12.28 -0.13
C LEU A 48 -9.95 -11.73 1.25
N TYR A 49 -10.57 -10.62 1.68
CA TYR A 49 -10.25 -9.97 2.96
C TYR A 49 -10.60 -10.83 4.18
N GLU A 50 -11.55 -11.75 4.06
CA GLU A 50 -11.93 -12.67 5.14
C GLU A 50 -11.10 -13.96 5.11
N GLU A 51 -10.65 -14.39 3.93
CA GLU A 51 -9.92 -15.64 3.74
C GLU A 51 -8.39 -15.50 3.86
N ILE A 52 -7.86 -14.30 3.65
CA ILE A 52 -6.42 -14.07 3.74
C ILE A 52 -5.96 -14.16 5.21
N ALA A 53 -4.99 -15.02 5.47
CA ALA A 53 -4.30 -15.04 6.76
C ALA A 53 -3.41 -13.80 6.84
N MET A 54 -3.73 -12.87 7.74
CA MET A 54 -2.95 -11.64 7.92
C MET A 54 -1.63 -11.99 8.63
N ASP A 55 -0.50 -11.79 7.96
CA ASP A 55 0.82 -11.96 8.56
C ASP A 55 1.33 -10.63 9.12
N GLU A 56 1.25 -9.55 8.33
CA GLU A 56 1.73 -8.23 8.73
C GLU A 56 0.87 -7.09 8.14
N ASP A 57 0.63 -6.07 8.95
CA ASP A 57 -0.12 -4.86 8.66
C ASP A 57 0.78 -3.61 8.71
N HIS A 58 0.76 -2.82 7.63
CA HIS A 58 1.60 -1.64 7.47
C HIS A 58 0.80 -0.43 6.97
N ALA A 59 1.18 0.76 7.42
CA ALA A 59 0.67 1.99 6.82
C ALA A 59 1.12 2.07 5.35
N GLY A 60 0.17 2.20 4.44
CA GLY A 60 0.39 2.09 3.00
C GLY A 60 -0.21 3.24 2.20
N GLY A 61 -0.25 3.03 0.89
CA GLY A 61 -0.69 4.04 -0.08
C GLY A 61 0.47 4.77 -0.73
N SER A 62 0.45 4.83 -2.07
CA SER A 62 1.58 5.32 -2.88
C SER A 62 2.04 6.75 -2.52
N THR A 63 1.11 7.70 -2.45
CA THR A 63 1.43 9.09 -2.07
C THR A 63 1.93 9.16 -0.63
N GLN A 64 1.31 8.43 0.28
CA GLN A 64 1.69 8.42 1.70
C GLN A 64 3.11 7.91 1.88
N ASN A 65 3.43 6.75 1.29
CA ASN A 65 4.78 6.17 1.35
C ASN A 65 5.84 7.13 0.80
N SER A 66 5.56 7.77 -0.34
CA SER A 66 6.49 8.71 -0.97
C SER A 66 6.74 9.95 -0.10
N VAL A 67 5.69 10.53 0.47
CA VAL A 67 5.79 11.74 1.32
C VAL A 67 6.47 11.42 2.65
N SER A 68 6.18 10.27 3.26
CA SER A 68 6.83 9.84 4.50
C SER A 68 8.35 9.70 4.35
N ILE A 69 8.81 9.08 3.25
CA ILE A 69 10.25 8.96 2.97
C ILE A 69 10.86 10.33 2.63
N ALA A 70 10.15 11.18 1.88
CA ALA A 70 10.63 12.53 1.60
C ALA A 70 10.78 13.36 2.88
N GLN A 71 9.86 13.23 3.84
CA GLN A 71 9.94 13.90 5.14
C GLN A 71 11.20 13.45 5.92
N VAL A 72 11.45 12.14 6.01
CA VAL A 72 12.65 11.63 6.69
C VAL A 72 13.93 12.03 5.95
N SER A 73 13.91 12.09 4.62
CA SER A 73 15.10 12.43 3.82
C SER A 73 15.44 13.92 3.81
N LEU A 74 14.42 14.79 3.88
CA LEU A 74 14.59 16.25 3.82
C LEU A 74 14.81 16.89 5.20
N PHE A 75 14.38 16.22 6.27
CA PHE A 75 14.35 16.79 7.61
C PHE A 75 14.92 15.87 8.71
N GLY A 76 15.36 14.66 8.36
CA GLY A 76 16.05 13.73 9.26
C GLY A 76 17.56 13.96 9.36
#